data_AF-F9X0T0-F1
#
_entry.id   AF-F9X0T0-F1
#
_cell.length_a   1.000
_cell.length_b   1.000
_cell.length_c   1.000
_cell.angle_alpha   90.00
_cell.angle_beta   90.00
_cell.angle_gamma   90.00
#
_symmetry.space_group_name_H-M   'P 1'
#
loop_
_entity.id
_entity.type
_entity.pdbx_description
1 polymer ?
#
loop_
_entity_poly.entity_id
_entity_poly.type
_entity_poly.pdbx_seq_one_letter_code
_entity_poly.pdbx_strand_id
1 'polypeptide(L)'
;VTRPMNSFMLYRSAYAERTKQWCTQNNHQIVSSVSGESWPMEPDEVRDQFDLWAKTERQNHHDAHPTYKFSPSKAANKRRK
;
A
#
# COMPACT_ATOMS: atom_id res chain seq x y z
N VAL A 1 4.92 -9.43 12.73
CA VAL A 1 4.20 -9.54 11.44
C VAL A 1 3.85 -8.13 10.96
N THR A 2 4.26 -7.78 9.75
CA THR A 2 3.91 -6.50 9.11
C THR A 2 2.41 -6.47 8.82
N ARG A 3 1.81 -5.28 8.74
CA ARG A 3 0.37 -5.16 8.46
C ARG A 3 0.06 -5.73 7.07
N PRO A 4 -1.10 -6.38 6.86
CA PRO A 4 -1.55 -6.75 5.53
C PRO A 4 -1.75 -5.49 4.69
N MET A 5 -1.35 -5.56 3.42
CA MET A 5 -1.48 -4.43 2.50
C MET A 5 -2.94 -4.20 2.13
N ASN A 6 -3.38 -2.94 2.12
CA ASN A 6 -4.66 -2.56 1.52
C ASN A 6 -4.53 -2.40 0.00
N SER A 7 -5.63 -2.14 -0.70
CA SER A 7 -5.65 -2.04 -2.17
C SER A 7 -4.67 -0.99 -2.70
N PHE A 8 -4.64 0.21 -2.10
CA PHE A 8 -3.67 1.23 -2.47
C PHE A 8 -2.21 0.82 -2.20
N MET A 9 -1.93 0.15 -1.09
CA MET A 9 -0.57 -0.28 -0.76
C MET A 9 -0.09 -1.39 -1.71
N LEU A 10 -1.00 -2.27 -2.16
CA LEU A 10 -0.74 -3.25 -3.21
C LEU A 10 -0.46 -2.57 -4.55
N TYR A 11 -1.31 -1.60 -4.94
CA TYR A 11 -1.11 -0.80 -6.15
C TYR A 11 0.24 -0.08 -6.13
N ARG A 12 0.53 0.67 -5.07
CA ARG A 12 1.82 1.35 -4.90
C ARG A 12 3.00 0.39 -5.01
N SER A 13 2.89 -0.82 -4.48
CA SER A 13 3.94 -1.84 -4.56
C SER A 13 4.12 -2.38 -5.99
N ALA A 14 3.02 -2.66 -6.68
CA ALA A 14 3.03 -3.15 -8.06
C ALA A 14 3.65 -2.14 -9.04
N TYR A 15 3.36 -0.85 -8.83
CA TYR A 15 3.84 0.23 -9.69
C TYR A 15 5.14 0.87 -9.20
N ALA A 16 5.65 0.51 -8.01
CA ALA A 16 6.87 1.10 -7.45
C ALA A 16 8.07 1.01 -8.40
N GLU A 17 8.28 -0.14 -9.04
CA GLU A 17 9.39 -0.32 -9.99
C GLU A 17 9.22 0.55 -11.23
N ARG A 18 8.00 0.68 -11.73
CA ARG A 18 7.68 1.58 -12.85
C ARG A 18 7.94 3.03 -12.46
N THR A 19 7.46 3.46 -11.29
CA THR A 19 7.67 4.83 -10.81
C THR A 19 9.14 5.12 -10.51
N LYS A 20 9.94 4.14 -10.06
CA LYS A 20 11.40 4.29 -9.89
C LYS A 20 12.13 4.45 -11.22
N GLN A 21 11.68 3.82 -12.30
CA GLN A 21 12.27 4.02 -13.62
C GLN A 21 12.01 5.44 -14.14
N TRP A 22 10.82 5.98 -13.86
CA TRP A 22 10.43 7.33 -14.28
C TRP A 22 11.04 8.41 -13.38
N CYS A 23 11.10 8.16 -12.08
CA CYS A 23 11.72 9.02 -11.11
C CYS A 23 13.15 8.51 -10.88
N THR A 24 14.11 9.08 -11.60
CA THR A 24 15.57 8.79 -11.51
C THR A 24 16.14 8.89 -10.08
N GLN A 25 15.34 9.34 -9.11
CA GLN A 25 15.62 9.33 -7.68
C GLN A 25 14.72 8.30 -6.99
N ASN A 26 15.35 7.37 -6.25
CA ASN A 26 14.69 6.35 -5.43
C ASN A 26 14.05 6.95 -4.16
N ASN A 27 13.20 7.97 -4.33
CA ASN A 27 12.53 8.68 -3.25
C ASN A 27 11.11 8.12 -3.08
N HIS A 28 10.88 7.39 -1.99
CA HIS A 28 9.58 6.82 -1.65
C HIS A 28 8.45 7.86 -1.48
N GLN A 29 8.79 9.12 -1.18
CA GLN A 29 7.80 10.22 -1.13
C GLN A 29 7.22 10.49 -2.52
N ILE A 30 8.09 10.56 -3.53
CA ILE A 30 7.69 10.80 -4.92
C ILE A 30 6.87 9.61 -5.43
N VAL A 31 7.34 8.38 -5.18
CA VAL A 31 6.60 7.17 -5.57
C VAL A 31 5.17 7.16 -5.01
N SER A 32 5.01 7.57 -3.74
CA SER A 32 3.71 7.61 -3.10
C SER A 32 2.83 8.76 -3.63
N SER A 33 3.41 9.92 -3.95
CA SER A 33 2.69 11.05 -4.56
C SER A 33 2.16 10.67 -5.94
N VAL A 34 3.04 10.16 -6.82
CA VAL A 34 2.68 9.78 -8.19
C VAL A 34 1.65 8.65 -8.21
N SER A 35 1.84 7.63 -7.37
CA SER A 35 0.86 6.54 -7.26
C SER A 35 -0.47 7.03 -6.68
N GLY A 36 -0.43 7.99 -5.76
CA GLY A 36 -1.63 8.61 -5.16
C GLY A 36 -2.44 9.43 -6.16
N GLU A 37 -1.76 10.15 -7.06
CA GLU A 37 -2.38 10.89 -8.17
C GLU A 37 -2.95 9.95 -9.24
N SER A 38 -2.24 8.86 -9.53
CA SER A 38 -2.66 7.89 -10.56
C SER A 38 -3.85 7.04 -10.10
N TRP A 39 -3.92 6.69 -8.81
CA TRP A 39 -4.94 5.80 -8.25
C TRP A 39 -6.40 6.18 -8.58
N PRO A 40 -6.87 7.44 -8.41
CA PRO A 40 -8.22 7.82 -8.80
C PRO A 40 -8.44 7.89 -10.32
N MET A 41 -7.36 7.94 -11.13
CA MET A 41 -7.43 7.97 -12.60
C MET A 41 -7.49 6.55 -13.20
N GLU A 42 -7.10 5.53 -12.44
CA GLU A 42 -7.18 4.14 -12.90
C GLU A 42 -8.63 3.70 -13.12
N PRO A 43 -8.87 2.81 -14.10
CA PRO A 43 -10.19 2.24 -14.34
C PRO A 43 -10.78 1.55 -13.11
N ASP A 44 -12.10 1.59 -13.00
CA ASP A 44 -12.84 0.94 -11.90
C ASP A 44 -12.47 -0.54 -11.76
N GLU A 45 -12.32 -1.25 -12.88
CA GLU A 45 -11.92 -2.66 -12.94
C GLU A 45 -10.58 -2.93 -12.24
N VAL A 46 -9.60 -2.02 -12.40
CA VAL A 46 -8.28 -2.14 -11.77
C VAL A 46 -8.43 -1.95 -10.26
N ARG A 47 -9.17 -0.93 -9.84
CA ARG A 47 -9.38 -0.66 -8.41
C ARG A 47 -10.12 -1.80 -7.72
N ASP A 48 -11.14 -2.36 -8.38
CA ASP A 48 -11.91 -3.52 -7.92
C ASP A 48 -11.03 -4.77 -7.79
N GLN A 49 -10.12 -5.00 -8.75
CA GLN A 49 -9.15 -6.08 -8.69
C GLN A 49 -8.21 -5.95 -7.49
N PHE A 50 -7.67 -4.75 -7.24
CA PHE A 50 -6.82 -4.50 -6.07
C PHE A 50 -7.59 -4.58 -4.75
N ASP A 51 -8.87 -4.21 -4.73
CA ASP A 51 -9.75 -4.40 -3.57
C ASP A 51 -10.01 -5.89 -3.29
N LEU A 52 -10.20 -6.71 -4.32
CA LEU A 52 -10.31 -8.16 -4.19
C LEU A 52 -9.01 -8.74 -3.63
N TRP A 53 -7.86 -8.36 -4.18
CA TRP A 53 -6.56 -8.81 -3.66
C TRP A 53 -6.31 -8.36 -2.23
N ALA A 54 -6.72 -7.16 -1.84
CA ALA A 54 -6.61 -6.69 -0.46
C ALA A 54 -7.48 -7.49 0.51
N LYS A 55 -8.66 -7.96 0.07
CA LYS A 55 -9.51 -8.87 0.87
C LYS A 55 -8.82 -10.23 1.03
N THR A 56 -8.28 -10.79 -0.05
CA THR A 56 -7.54 -12.05 -0.02
C THR A 56 -6.29 -11.96 0.86
N GLU A 57 -5.52 -10.89 0.75
CA GLU A 57 -4.32 -10.66 1.57
C GLU A 57 -4.66 -10.58 3.06
N ARG A 58 -5.77 -9.90 3.40
CA ARG A 58 -6.25 -9.86 4.78
C ARG A 58 -6.62 -11.24 5.31
N GLN A 59 -7.31 -12.05 4.51
CA GLN A 59 -7.70 -13.40 4.87
C GLN A 59 -6.47 -14.30 5.04
N ASN A 60 -5.57 -14.31 4.04
CA ASN A 60 -4.31 -15.05 4.09
C ASN A 60 -3.47 -14.66 5.30
N HIS A 61 -3.38 -13.37 5.62
CA HIS A 61 -2.66 -12.90 6.79
C HIS A 61 -3.32 -13.39 8.09
N HIS A 62 -4.65 -13.38 8.18
CA HIS A 62 -5.37 -13.91 9.33
C HIS A 62 -5.09 -15.41 9.51
N ASP A 63 -5.12 -16.18 8.43
CA ASP A 63 -4.94 -17.64 8.45
C ASP A 63 -3.47 -18.02 8.74
N ALA A 64 -2.51 -17.26 8.19
CA ALA A 64 -1.08 -17.43 8.47
C ALA A 64 -0.67 -16.93 9.86
N HIS A 65 -1.38 -15.95 10.41
CA HIS A 65 -1.09 -15.36 11.71
C HIS A 65 -2.35 -15.20 12.57
N PRO A 66 -2.96 -16.31 13.07
CA PRO A 66 -4.20 -16.25 13.84
C PRO A 66 -4.08 -15.49 15.17
N THR A 67 -2.87 -15.42 15.72
CA THR A 67 -2.57 -14.69 16.97
C THR A 67 -2.16 -13.23 16.74
N TYR A 68 -2.17 -12.77 15.48
CA TYR A 68 -1.81 -11.39 15.17
C TYR A 68 -2.85 -10.41 15.72
N LYS A 69 -2.37 -9.44 16.51
CA LYS A 69 -3.16 -8.30 16.96
C LYS A 69 -2.47 -7.02 16.57
N PHE A 70 -3.21 -6.13 15.90
CA PHE A 70 -2.71 -4.80 15.60
C PHE A 70 -2.59 -3.99 16.89
N SER A 71 -1.35 -3.73 17.29
CA SER A 71 -1.02 -2.83 18.40
C SER A 71 -0.28 -1.63 17.80
N PRO A 72 -0.94 -0.47 17.60
CA PRO A 72 -0.27 0.72 17.12
C PRO A 72 0.83 1.09 18.11
N SER A 73 2.09 1.12 17.64
CA SER A 73 3.19 1.67 18.44
C SER A 73 2.87 3.13 18.77
N LYS A 74 2.96 3.51 20.04
CA LYS A 74 2.89 4.91 20.49
C LYS A 74 4.14 5.65 20.01
N ALA A 75 4.31 5.83 18.71
CA ALA A 75 5.31 6.73 18.16
C ALA A 75 4.83 8.16 18.46
N ALA A 76 5.60 8.86 19.31
CA ALA A 76 5.35 10.23 19.70
C ALA A 76 5.05 11.08 18.46
N ASN A 77 3.97 11.84 18.57
CA ASN A 77 3.31 12.60 17.54
C ASN A 77 4.20 13.75 17.03
N LYS A 78 5.23 13.45 16.23
CA LYS A 78 5.96 14.47 15.46
C LYS A 78 5.27 14.61 14.10
N ARG A 79 4.05 15.16 14.10
CA ARG A 79 3.46 15.74 12.89
C ARG A 79 4.48 16.75 12.36
N ARG A 80 5.17 16.41 11.27
CA ARG A 80 5.95 17.40 10.51
C ARG A 80 4.92 18.35 9.90
N LYS A 81 4.94 19.58 10.40
CA LYS A 81 4.17 20.71 9.90
C LYS A 81 4.69 21.10 8.52
#